data_AF-A0A929GNN2-F1
#
_entry.id   AF-A0A929GNN2-F1
#
_cell.length_a   1.000
_cell.length_b   1.000
_cell.length_c   1.000
_cell.angle_alpha   90.00
_cell.angle_beta   90.00
_cell.angle_gamma   90.00
#
_symmetry.space_group_name_H-M   'P 1'
#
loop_
_entity.id
_entity.type
_entity.pdbx_description
1 polymer ?
#
loop_
_entity_poly.entity_id
_entity_poly.type
_entity_poly.pdbx_seq_one_letter_code
_entity_poly.pdbx_strand_id
1 'polypeptide(L)'
;MKHTYPNDSLFQFVKTLSKAEKRNFRLFATRQTSNENSLFVALFDILDYSDSYDEKKIKEKLKIKKTQLSNIKNHLYNQLLISCRLLQSKHSKQIGLREQIDFANILYN
;
A
#
# COMPACT_ATOMS: atom_id res chain seq x y z
N MET A 1 -13.70 23.86 -15.70
CA MET A 1 -13.86 22.41 -15.47
C MET A 1 -12.80 21.93 -14.49
N LYS A 2 -13.16 21.72 -13.22
CA LYS A 2 -12.30 21.07 -12.22
C LYS A 2 -12.48 19.55 -12.39
N HIS A 3 -11.47 18.85 -12.89
CA HIS A 3 -11.45 17.39 -12.83
C HIS A 3 -11.14 16.96 -11.40
N THR A 4 -12.11 17.07 -10.51
CA THR A 4 -12.07 16.44 -9.19
C THR A 4 -12.52 15.00 -9.42
N TYR A 5 -11.62 14.02 -9.32
CA TYR A 5 -12.01 12.61 -9.31
C TYR A 5 -12.54 12.30 -7.90
N PRO A 6 -13.86 12.15 -7.68
CA PRO A 6 -14.40 12.14 -6.34
C PRO A 6 -14.05 10.87 -5.54
N ASN A 7 -13.61 9.77 -6.17
CA ASN A 7 -13.47 8.47 -5.52
C ASN A 7 -12.32 7.64 -6.09
N ASP A 8 -11.06 8.03 -5.84
CA ASP A 8 -9.96 7.06 -6.00
C ASP A 8 -9.94 6.13 -4.77
N SER A 9 -10.25 4.85 -4.98
CA SER A 9 -10.37 3.87 -3.89
C SER A 9 -9.08 3.69 -3.10
N LEU A 10 -7.91 3.82 -3.74
CA LEU A 10 -6.62 3.71 -3.08
C LEU A 10 -6.35 4.94 -2.20
N PHE A 11 -6.66 6.14 -2.68
CA PHE A 11 -6.58 7.35 -1.88
C PHE A 11 -7.46 7.26 -0.64
N GLN A 12 -8.73 6.85 -0.80
CA GLN A 12 -9.64 6.65 0.33
C GLN A 12 -9.10 5.61 1.31
N PHE A 13 -8.59 4.49 0.81
CA PHE A 13 -7.98 3.46 1.65
C PHE A 13 -6.78 4.00 2.44
N VAL A 14 -5.86 4.75 1.81
CA VAL A 14 -4.73 5.35 2.53
C VAL A 14 -5.19 6.33 3.62
N LYS A 15 -6.30 7.03 3.39
CA LYS A 15 -6.88 7.98 4.37
C LYS A 15 -7.58 7.30 5.55
N THR A 16 -8.10 6.08 5.39
CA THR A 16 -8.71 5.33 6.52
C THR A 16 -7.67 4.69 7.44
N LEU A 17 -6.42 4.54 7.01
CA LEU A 17 -5.36 3.96 7.84
C LEU A 17 -5.08 4.81 9.09
N SER A 18 -4.95 4.13 10.23
CA SER A 18 -4.49 4.71 11.49
C SER A 18 -3.01 5.13 11.42
N LYS A 19 -2.59 5.98 12.35
CA LYS A 19 -1.17 6.37 12.49
C LYS A 19 -0.25 5.14 12.68
N ALA A 20 -0.72 4.12 13.38
CA ALA A 20 0.03 2.89 13.62
C ALA A 20 0.21 2.06 12.33
N GLU A 21 -0.86 1.89 11.55
CA GLU A 21 -0.81 1.19 10.26
C GLU A 21 0.10 1.90 9.26
N LYS A 22 0.01 3.23 9.16
CA LYS A 22 0.89 4.04 8.30
C LYS A 22 2.37 3.91 8.69
N ARG A 23 2.67 3.92 10.00
CA ARG A 23 4.02 3.68 10.50
C ARG A 23 4.50 2.27 10.18
N ASN A 24 3.67 1.26 10.40
CA ASN A 24 3.99 -0.13 10.09
C ASN A 24 4.30 -0.32 8.60
N PHE A 25 3.50 0.29 7.72
CA PHE A 25 3.75 0.27 6.28
C PHE A 25 5.10 0.86 5.90
N ARG A 26 5.45 2.03 6.44
CA ARG A 26 6.78 2.65 6.19
C ARG A 26 7.92 1.73 6.61
N LEU A 27 7.85 1.15 7.82
CA LEU A 27 8.87 0.19 8.30
C LEU A 27 8.94 -1.07 7.43
N PHE A 28 7.79 -1.60 7.02
CA PHE A 28 7.70 -2.75 6.13
C PHE A 28 8.34 -2.45 4.76
N ALA A 29 8.08 -1.27 4.19
CA ALA A 29 8.65 -0.85 2.92
C ALA A 29 10.16 -0.66 3.00
N THR A 30 10.68 -0.01 4.05
CA THR A 30 12.14 0.19 4.24
C THR A 30 12.94 -1.12 4.30
N ARG A 31 12.34 -2.21 4.79
CA ARG A 31 13.02 -3.51 4.88
C ARG A 31 13.16 -4.23 3.54
N GLN A 32 12.38 -3.84 2.54
CA GLN A 32 12.31 -4.53 1.24
C GLN A 32 13.09 -3.81 0.12
N THR A 33 13.75 -2.68 0.37
CA THR A 33 14.23 -1.83 -0.73
C THR A 33 15.52 -2.29 -1.40
N SER A 34 15.37 -2.76 -2.64
CA SER A 34 16.25 -2.48 -3.79
C SER A 34 15.65 -1.32 -4.60
N ASN A 35 16.45 -0.55 -5.36
CA ASN A 35 16.15 0.80 -5.89
C ASN A 35 14.79 1.07 -6.59
N GLU A 36 14.11 0.08 -7.20
CA GLU A 36 12.79 0.28 -7.85
C GLU A 36 11.63 0.44 -6.86
N ASN A 37 11.82 0.03 -5.60
CA ASN A 37 10.82 0.08 -4.54
C ASN A 37 10.53 1.49 -3.99
N SER A 38 11.17 2.54 -4.53
CA SER A 38 10.99 3.91 -4.04
C SER A 38 9.72 4.60 -4.56
N LEU A 39 9.23 4.26 -5.76
CA LEU A 39 8.12 4.99 -6.39
C LEU A 39 6.76 4.76 -5.70
N PHE A 40 6.48 3.54 -5.24
CA PHE A 40 5.22 3.26 -4.54
C PHE A 40 5.21 3.85 -3.11
N VAL A 41 6.38 3.92 -2.48
CA VAL A 41 6.54 4.60 -1.18
C VAL A 41 6.35 6.10 -1.34
N ALA A 42 6.95 6.70 -2.37
CA ALA A 42 6.73 8.11 -2.69
C ALA A 42 5.26 8.39 -3.02
N LEU A 43 4.60 7.49 -3.77
CA LEU A 43 3.15 7.59 -4.01
C LEU A 43 2.38 7.54 -2.70
N PHE A 44 2.69 6.61 -1.80
CA PHE A 44 2.05 6.52 -0.50
C PHE A 44 2.15 7.83 0.29
N ASP A 45 3.35 8.41 0.38
CA ASP A 45 3.55 9.67 1.10
C ASP A 45 2.76 10.81 0.45
N ILE A 46 2.73 10.90 -0.89
CA ILE A 46 1.91 11.90 -1.59
C ILE A 46 0.42 11.72 -1.23
N LEU A 47 -0.10 10.49 -1.23
CA LEU A 47 -1.50 10.22 -0.91
C LEU A 47 -1.81 10.48 0.58
N ASP A 48 -0.88 10.15 1.49
CA ASP A 48 -1.02 10.39 2.93
C ASP A 48 -1.08 11.88 3.26
N TYR A 49 -0.21 12.70 2.64
CA TYR A 49 -0.15 14.15 2.89
C TYR A 49 -1.15 14.99 2.10
N SER A 50 -1.73 14.47 1.01
CA SER A 50 -2.64 15.27 0.16
C SER A 50 -4.06 15.30 0.73
N ASP A 51 -4.70 16.46 0.82
CA ASP A 51 -6.10 16.57 1.28
C ASP A 51 -7.12 16.06 0.24
N SER A 52 -6.75 16.13 -1.04
CA SER A 52 -7.59 15.70 -2.15
C SER A 52 -6.78 14.92 -3.19
N TYR A 53 -7.40 13.95 -3.85
CA TYR A 53 -6.78 13.22 -4.93
C TYR A 53 -6.69 14.08 -6.21
N ASP A 54 -5.46 14.30 -6.68
CA ASP A 54 -5.17 14.97 -7.96
C ASP A 54 -4.12 14.19 -8.75
N GLU A 55 -4.60 13.46 -9.75
CA GLU A 55 -3.77 12.60 -10.57
C GLU A 55 -2.68 13.34 -11.34
N LYS A 56 -2.94 14.58 -11.78
CA LYS A 56 -1.97 15.36 -12.54
C LYS A 56 -0.80 15.73 -11.65
N LYS A 57 -1.09 16.25 -10.45
CA LYS A 57 -0.06 16.59 -9.45
C LYS A 57 0.75 15.38 -9.01
N ILE A 58 0.11 14.22 -8.82
CA ILE A 58 0.82 12.98 -8.48
C ILE A 58 1.82 12.61 -9.56
N LYS A 59 1.43 12.68 -10.84
CA LYS A 59 2.31 12.35 -11.98
C LYS A 59 3.46 13.33 -12.10
N GLU A 60 3.19 14.62 -11.95
CA GLU A 60 4.21 15.68 -11.97
C GLU A 60 5.26 15.49 -10.87
N LYS A 61 4.81 15.21 -9.63
CA LYS A 61 5.72 14.97 -8.50
C LYS A 61 6.56 13.71 -8.67
N LEU A 62 5.97 12.63 -9.17
CA LEU A 62 6.67 11.34 -9.35
C LEU A 62 7.50 11.29 -10.65
N LYS A 63 7.34 12.25 -11.56
CA LYS A 63 8.00 12.29 -12.89
C LYS A 63 7.79 11.00 -13.71
N ILE A 64 6.58 10.45 -13.68
CA ILE A 64 6.24 9.17 -14.33
C ILE A 64 5.40 9.36 -15.60
N LYS A 65 5.48 8.39 -16.52
CA LYS A 65 4.61 8.33 -17.71
C LYS A 65 3.17 7.98 -17.30
N LYS A 66 2.20 8.38 -18.13
CA LYS A 66 0.76 8.18 -17.89
C LYS A 66 0.40 6.72 -17.65
N THR A 67 1.10 5.79 -18.28
CA THR A 67 0.88 4.33 -18.20
C THR A 67 1.42 3.70 -16.91
N GLN A 68 2.39 4.32 -16.24
CA GLN A 68 3.05 3.73 -15.07
C GLN A 68 2.25 3.87 -13.79
N LEU A 69 1.40 4.90 -13.69
CA LEU A 69 0.67 5.20 -12.45
C LEU A 69 -0.23 4.05 -12.02
N SER A 70 -0.96 3.41 -12.94
CA SER A 70 -1.84 2.28 -12.60
C SER A 70 -1.07 1.11 -12.00
N ASN A 71 0.12 0.80 -12.53
CA ASN A 71 0.97 -0.27 -12.00
C ASN A 71 1.50 0.08 -10.61
N ILE A 72 1.94 1.32 -10.40
CA ILE A 72 2.43 1.79 -9.10
C ILE A 72 1.29 1.77 -8.07
N LYS A 73 0.07 2.17 -8.45
CA LYS A 73 -1.11 2.07 -7.59
C LYS A 73 -1.44 0.64 -7.19
N ASN A 74 -1.49 -0.28 -8.17
CA ASN A 74 -1.75 -1.69 -7.90
C ASN A 74 -0.69 -2.30 -6.98
N HIS A 75 0.58 -1.96 -7.23
CA HIS A 75 1.67 -2.40 -6.39
C HIS A 75 1.55 -1.84 -4.97
N LEU A 76 1.31 -0.54 -4.82
CA LEU A 76 1.08 0.09 -3.51
C LEU A 76 -0.08 -0.56 -2.76
N TYR A 77 -1.20 -0.81 -3.44
CA TYR A 77 -2.37 -1.45 -2.84
C TYR A 77 -2.02 -2.84 -2.29
N ASN A 78 -1.37 -3.68 -3.10
CA ASN A 78 -0.95 -5.02 -2.67
C ASN A 78 0.03 -4.97 -1.49
N GLN A 79 1.00 -4.05 -1.51
CA GLN A 79 1.96 -3.86 -0.42
C GLN A 79 1.29 -3.38 0.87
N LEU A 80 0.27 -2.51 0.77
CA LEU A 80 -0.52 -2.09 1.93
C LEU A 80 -1.30 -3.26 2.54
N LEU A 81 -1.95 -4.10 1.73
CA LEU A 81 -2.66 -5.28 2.21
C LEU A 81 -1.71 -6.27 2.91
N ILE A 82 -0.55 -6.55 2.32
CA ILE A 82 0.46 -7.43 2.93
C ILE A 82 0.92 -6.85 4.28
N SER A 83 1.25 -5.55 4.30
CA SER A 83 1.67 -4.87 5.52
C SER A 83 0.61 -4.94 6.63
N CYS A 84 -0.66 -4.72 6.29
CA CYS A 84 -1.77 -4.82 7.23
C CYS A 84 -1.98 -6.26 7.72
N ARG A 85 -1.91 -7.26 6.83
CA ARG A 85 -1.99 -8.69 7.20
C ARG A 85 -0.89 -9.06 8.19
N LEU A 86 0.35 -8.65 7.95
CA LEU A 86 1.49 -8.93 8.83
C LEU A 86 1.38 -8.24 10.19
N LEU A 87 0.72 -7.08 10.25
CA LEU A 87 0.40 -6.43 11.51
C LEU A 87 -0.68 -7.21 12.26
N GLN A 88 -1.76 -7.59 11.57
CA GLN A 88 -2.89 -8.31 12.17
C GLN A 88 -2.55 -9.75 12.57
N SER A 89 -1.68 -10.46 11.85
CA SER A 89 -1.25 -11.82 12.21
C SER A 89 -0.55 -11.86 13.58
N LYS A 90 0.14 -10.78 13.96
CA LYS A 90 0.74 -10.65 15.31
C LYS A 90 -0.30 -10.45 16.41
N HIS A 91 -1.45 -9.88 16.08
CA HIS A 91 -2.49 -9.54 17.04
C HIS A 91 -3.63 -10.57 17.10
N SER A 92 -3.88 -11.32 16.02
CA SER A 92 -4.98 -12.28 15.94
C SER A 92 -4.48 -13.72 15.92
N LYS A 93 -4.74 -14.45 17.02
CA LYS A 93 -4.45 -15.89 17.13
C LYS A 93 -5.13 -16.72 16.04
N GLN A 94 -6.29 -16.29 15.56
CA GLN A 94 -7.05 -17.00 14.52
C GLN A 94 -6.36 -16.92 13.15
N ILE A 95 -5.74 -15.77 12.82
CA ILE A 95 -4.96 -15.63 11.59
C ILE A 95 -3.72 -16.52 11.67
N GLY A 96 -3.02 -16.52 12.82
CA GLY A 96 -1.86 -17.40 13.03
C GLY A 96 -2.20 -18.89 12.90
N LEU A 97 -3.35 -19.33 13.42
CA LEU A 97 -3.77 -20.74 13.31
C LEU A 97 -4.03 -21.17 11.85
N ARG A 98 -4.70 -20.32 11.06
CA ARG A 98 -4.92 -20.61 9.63
C ARG A 98 -3.61 -20.70 8.86
N GLU A 99 -2.66 -19.81 9.17
CA GLU A 99 -1.33 -19.83 8.56
C GLU A 99 -0.56 -21.13 8.88
N GLN A 100 -0.69 -21.67 10.10
CA GLN A 100 -0.11 -22.99 10.42
C GLN A 100 -0.75 -24.14 9.64
N ILE A 101 -2.07 -24.09 9.41
CA ILE A 101 -2.78 -25.07 8.58
C ILE A 101 -2.32 -24.97 7.13
N ASP A 102 -2.17 -23.76 6.59
CA ASP A 102 -1.67 -23.53 5.24
C ASP A 102 -0.24 -24.08 5.09
N PHE A 103 0.64 -23.89 6.09
CA PHE A 103 1.98 -24.47 6.08
C PHE A 103 1.97 -26.01 6.11
N ALA A 104 1.12 -26.62 6.93
CA ALA A 104 0.96 -28.07 6.95
C ALA A 104 0.51 -28.59 5.58
N ASN A 105 -0.44 -27.92 4.93
CA ASN A 105 -0.89 -28.31 3.59
C ASN A 105 0.19 -28.19 2.53
N ILE A 106 1.06 -27.18 2.58
CA ILE A 106 2.16 -27.00 1.62
C ILE A 106 3.25 -28.07 1.82
N LEU A 107 3.49 -28.50 3.06
CA LEU A 107 4.58 -29.43 3.37
C LEU A 107 4.21 -30.91 3.19
N TYR A 108 2.92 -31.24 3.33
CA TYR A 108 2.46 -32.63 3.41
C TYR A 108 1.43 -33.03 2.35
N ASN A 109 1.04 -32.12 1.44
CA ASN A 109 0.35 -32.45 0.18
C ASN A 109 1.28 -32.20 -1.01
#